data_AF-A0A453GC80-F1
#
_entry.id   AF-A0A453GC80-F1
#
_cell.length_a   1.000
_cell.length_b   1.000
_cell.length_c   1.000
_cell.angle_alpha   90.00
_cell.angle_beta   90.00
_cell.angle_gamma   90.00
#
_symmetry.space_group_name_H-M   'P 1'
#
loop_
_entity.id
_entity.type
_entity.pdbx_description
1 polymer ?
#
loop_
_entity_poly.entity_id
_entity_poly.type
_entity_poly.pdbx_seq_one_letter_code
_entity_poly.pdbx_strand_id
1 'polypeptide(L)'
;AIKLLKQGISELGVQPFDEDAGTGELRYVQMTVTTYNTSIPVAQRYEQARVQVSLVWNSRDERSKNSEKLSLLQEFLWTNGGPRSNLHVIHSIWANFQTSTSNIIFGHKWRHIGGEADLWERFGGVDICLDPYSFGQANTLSFNSLLHKLIKYVPRGSTVVDLYSGAGVIGLAIAASRKCRSVRCVEINKMSKLSFEKSASRLPPNLGCTITWHNTDASA
;
A
#
# COMPACT_ATOMS: atom_id res chain seq x y z
N ALA A 1 -7.70 -12.75 -8.20
CA ALA A 1 -6.68 -12.94 -7.14
C ALA A 1 -7.05 -14.04 -6.13
N ILE A 2 -8.12 -13.93 -5.33
CA ILE A 2 -8.43 -14.90 -4.26
C ILE A 2 -8.55 -16.36 -4.76
N LYS A 3 -9.28 -16.59 -5.86
CA LYS A 3 -9.41 -17.95 -6.45
C LYS A 3 -8.04 -18.53 -6.82
N LEU A 4 -7.19 -17.73 -7.45
CA LEU A 4 -5.83 -18.12 -7.84
C LEU A 4 -4.97 -18.46 -6.62
N LEU A 5 -5.05 -17.65 -5.56
CA LEU A 5 -4.34 -17.93 -4.31
C LEU A 5 -4.80 -19.23 -3.66
N LYS A 6 -6.12 -19.47 -3.57
CA LYS A 6 -6.66 -20.72 -3.02
C LYS A 6 -6.17 -21.94 -3.80
N GLN A 7 -6.12 -21.83 -5.13
CA GLN A 7 -5.59 -22.88 -5.99
C GLN A 7 -4.11 -23.15 -5.70
N GLY A 8 -3.27 -22.10 -5.67
CA GLY A 8 -1.84 -22.25 -5.37
C GLY A 8 -1.57 -22.83 -3.97
N ILE A 9 -2.34 -22.42 -2.95
CA ILE A 9 -2.27 -22.99 -1.59
C ILE A 9 -2.56 -24.50 -1.63
N SER A 10 -3.61 -24.91 -2.33
CA SER A 10 -4.03 -26.31 -2.42
C SER A 10 -3.04 -27.16 -3.19
N GLU A 11 -2.55 -26.69 -4.34
CA GLU A 11 -1.63 -27.46 -5.21
C GLU A 11 -0.25 -27.63 -4.58
N LEU A 12 0.22 -26.62 -3.84
CA LEU A 12 1.55 -26.63 -3.20
C LEU A 12 1.53 -27.14 -1.76
N GLY A 13 0.36 -27.50 -1.22
CA GLY A 13 0.21 -27.98 0.16
C GLY A 13 0.69 -26.96 1.20
N VAL A 14 0.44 -25.67 0.96
CA VAL A 14 0.72 -24.60 1.92
C VAL A 14 -0.26 -24.73 3.08
N GLN A 15 0.26 -24.94 4.28
CA GLN A 15 -0.55 -25.10 5.48
C GLN A 15 -0.97 -23.72 6.00
N PRO A 16 -2.27 -23.54 6.30
CA PRO A 16 -2.70 -22.37 7.04
C PRO A 16 -2.08 -22.40 8.44
N PHE A 17 -1.89 -21.22 9.02
CA PHE A 17 -1.39 -21.11 10.39
C PHE A 17 -2.44 -21.63 11.39
N ASP A 18 -1.99 -22.49 12.28
CA ASP A 18 -2.72 -22.96 13.45
C ASP A 18 -2.28 -22.12 14.65
N GLU A 19 -3.18 -21.30 15.19
CA GLU A 19 -2.88 -20.39 16.31
C GLU A 19 -2.63 -21.14 17.62
N ASP A 20 -3.29 -22.27 17.85
CA ASP A 20 -3.16 -23.07 19.07
C ASP A 20 -1.82 -23.83 19.07
N ALA A 21 -1.46 -24.42 17.92
CA ALA A 21 -0.20 -25.15 17.78
C ALA A 21 1.00 -24.25 17.47
N GLY A 22 0.78 -23.02 16.97
CA GLY A 22 1.82 -22.13 16.46
C GLY A 22 2.52 -22.66 15.20
N THR A 23 1.86 -23.55 14.46
CA THR A 23 2.43 -24.24 13.28
C THR A 23 1.73 -23.81 11.99
N GLY A 24 2.20 -24.33 10.84
CA GLY A 24 1.73 -23.91 9.52
C GLY A 24 2.50 -22.70 8.99
N GLU A 25 2.38 -22.44 7.69
CA GLU A 25 3.20 -21.43 7.01
C GLU A 25 2.47 -20.10 6.75
N LEU A 26 1.23 -20.12 6.27
CA LEU A 26 0.54 -18.89 5.85
C LEU A 26 -0.42 -18.41 6.95
N ARG A 27 -0.11 -17.26 7.57
CA ARG A 27 -0.91 -16.68 8.66
C ARG A 27 -2.06 -15.83 8.13
N TYR A 28 -1.73 -14.86 7.30
CA TYR A 28 -2.66 -13.87 6.78
C TYR A 28 -2.32 -13.56 5.33
N VAL A 29 -3.30 -13.02 4.62
CA VAL A 29 -3.12 -12.49 3.28
C VAL A 29 -3.76 -11.12 3.24
N GLN A 30 -2.98 -10.10 2.92
CA GLN A 30 -3.48 -8.77 2.63
C GLN A 30 -3.49 -8.60 1.11
N MET A 31 -4.62 -8.11 0.58
CA MET A 31 -4.78 -7.81 -0.84
C MET A 31 -5.18 -6.35 -0.99
N THR A 32 -4.31 -5.58 -1.64
CA THR A 32 -4.59 -4.17 -1.98
C THR A 32 -4.89 -4.10 -3.46
N VAL A 33 -6.10 -3.66 -3.80
CA VAL A 33 -6.52 -3.47 -5.19
C VAL A 33 -6.04 -2.10 -5.65
N THR A 34 -5.32 -2.06 -6.76
CA THR A 34 -5.03 -0.84 -7.48
C THR A 34 -5.85 -0.75 -8.76
N THR A 35 -6.39 0.44 -9.00
CA THR A 35 -7.10 0.82 -10.22
C THR A 35 -6.35 1.91 -10.98
N TYR A 36 -5.08 2.12 -10.64
CA TYR A 36 -4.26 3.21 -11.18
C TYR A 36 -4.00 3.04 -12.67
N ASN A 37 -4.85 3.68 -13.45
CA ASN A 37 -4.66 3.95 -14.86
C ASN A 37 -5.34 5.30 -15.15
N THR A 38 -4.55 6.37 -15.13
CA THR A 38 -5.06 7.73 -15.32
C THR A 38 -5.52 8.01 -16.75
N SER A 39 -5.17 7.15 -17.70
CA SER A 39 -5.53 7.27 -19.12
C SER A 39 -6.95 6.79 -19.43
N ILE A 40 -7.64 6.14 -18.49
CA ILE A 40 -9.02 5.65 -18.67
C ILE A 40 -10.00 6.23 -17.63
N PRO A 41 -11.31 6.33 -17.96
CA PRO A 41 -12.33 6.82 -17.05
C PRO A 41 -12.45 5.97 -15.78
N VAL A 42 -12.73 6.60 -14.63
CA VAL A 42 -12.84 5.93 -13.32
C VAL A 42 -13.79 4.74 -13.33
N ALA A 43 -14.93 4.86 -14.01
CA ALA A 43 -15.93 3.79 -14.12
C ALA A 43 -15.39 2.51 -14.79
N GLN A 44 -14.38 2.63 -15.66
CA GLN A 44 -13.78 1.51 -16.39
C GLN A 44 -12.51 0.96 -15.71
N ARG A 45 -11.96 1.65 -14.72
CA ARG A 45 -10.67 1.25 -14.12
C ARG A 45 -10.74 -0.06 -13.36
N TYR A 46 -11.88 -0.38 -12.78
CA TYR A 46 -12.06 -1.63 -12.04
C TYR A 46 -11.93 -2.88 -12.92
N GLU A 47 -12.24 -2.78 -14.22
CA GLU A 47 -12.08 -3.87 -15.17
C GLU A 47 -10.61 -4.22 -15.44
N GLN A 48 -9.72 -3.23 -15.25
CA GLN A 48 -8.27 -3.38 -15.39
C GLN A 48 -7.56 -3.37 -14.03
N ALA A 49 -8.31 -3.56 -12.94
CA ALA A 49 -7.75 -3.52 -11.61
C ALA A 49 -6.75 -4.67 -11.39
N ARG A 50 -5.65 -4.35 -10.73
CA ARG A 50 -4.62 -5.33 -10.37
C ARG A 50 -4.46 -5.36 -8.86
N VAL A 51 -3.89 -6.43 -8.35
CA VAL A 51 -3.86 -6.71 -6.91
C VAL A 51 -2.43 -6.88 -6.44
N GLN A 52 -2.01 -6.06 -5.49
CA GLN A 52 -0.83 -6.32 -4.68
C GLN A 52 -1.20 -7.34 -3.60
N VAL A 53 -0.48 -8.45 -3.56
CA VAL A 53 -0.70 -9.55 -2.61
C VAL A 53 0.45 -9.60 -1.62
N SER A 54 0.15 -9.41 -0.33
CA SER A 54 1.09 -9.58 0.76
C SER A 54 0.80 -10.89 1.48
N LEU A 55 1.76 -11.82 1.44
CA LEU A 55 1.71 -13.11 2.14
C LEU A 55 2.36 -12.94 3.51
N VAL A 56 1.59 -13.07 4.58
CA VAL A 56 2.12 -13.06 5.95
C VAL A 56 2.55 -14.47 6.31
N TRP A 57 3.86 -14.69 6.34
CA TRP A 57 4.50 -15.99 6.48
C TRP A 57 4.98 -16.21 7.91
N ASN A 58 4.68 -17.37 8.46
CA ASN A 58 5.13 -17.82 9.78
C ASN A 58 6.61 -18.26 9.71
N SER A 59 7.49 -17.29 9.56
CA SER A 59 8.93 -17.50 9.65
C SER A 59 9.62 -16.21 10.09
N ARG A 60 10.89 -16.31 10.49
CA ARG A 60 11.66 -15.13 10.90
C ARG A 60 12.05 -14.30 9.69
N ASP A 61 12.35 -14.95 8.57
CA ASP A 61 12.77 -14.34 7.31
C ASP A 61 12.81 -15.29 6.10
N GLU A 62 13.26 -14.75 4.98
CA GLU A 62 13.41 -15.41 3.67
C GLU A 62 14.42 -16.58 3.66
N ARG A 63 15.24 -16.76 4.71
CA ARG A 63 16.24 -17.84 4.80
C ARG A 63 15.77 -19.00 5.68
N SER A 64 14.57 -18.89 6.24
CA SER A 64 13.99 -19.93 7.12
C SER A 64 13.67 -21.20 6.32
N LYS A 65 13.63 -22.36 7.00
CA LYS A 65 13.47 -23.69 6.35
C LYS A 65 12.21 -23.82 5.48
N ASN A 66 11.15 -23.06 5.76
CA ASN A 66 9.90 -23.06 5.01
C ASN A 66 9.86 -22.00 3.89
N SER A 67 11.00 -21.42 3.49
CA SER A 67 11.07 -20.41 2.42
C SER A 67 10.80 -21.00 1.03
N GLU A 68 11.06 -22.29 0.82
CA GLU A 68 10.83 -22.97 -0.46
C GLU A 68 9.36 -22.88 -0.88
N LYS A 69 8.42 -23.21 0.02
CA LYS A 69 6.98 -23.11 -0.26
C LYS A 69 6.53 -21.67 -0.55
N LEU A 70 7.15 -20.67 0.10
CA LEU A 70 6.87 -19.26 -0.18
C LEU A 70 7.30 -18.90 -1.61
N SER A 71 8.50 -19.34 -2.02
CA SER A 71 9.02 -19.13 -3.38
C SER A 71 8.14 -19.82 -4.43
N LEU A 72 7.75 -21.08 -4.20
CA LEU A 72 6.86 -21.82 -5.11
C LEU A 72 5.50 -21.14 -5.23
N LEU A 73 4.92 -20.67 -4.11
CA LEU A 73 3.64 -19.96 -4.13
C LEU A 73 3.75 -18.62 -4.87
N GLN A 74 4.85 -17.89 -4.67
CA GLN A 74 5.13 -16.67 -5.41
C GLN A 74 5.25 -16.93 -6.92
N GLU A 75 5.98 -17.97 -7.33
CA GLU A 75 6.13 -18.35 -8.73
C GLU A 75 4.79 -18.76 -9.35
N PHE A 76 3.99 -19.56 -8.62
CA PHE A 76 2.65 -19.96 -9.04
C PHE A 76 1.75 -18.75 -9.28
N LEU A 77 1.68 -17.83 -8.31
CA LEU A 77 0.87 -16.61 -8.40
C LEU A 77 1.33 -15.73 -9.56
N TRP A 78 2.65 -15.58 -9.75
CA TRP A 78 3.21 -14.73 -10.78
C TRP A 78 3.00 -15.30 -12.19
N THR A 79 3.21 -16.61 -12.36
CA THR A 79 3.01 -17.30 -13.64
C THR A 79 1.56 -17.24 -14.08
N ASN A 80 0.62 -17.48 -13.16
CA ASN A 80 -0.80 -17.59 -13.49
C ASN A 80 -1.57 -16.26 -13.36
N GLY A 81 -0.98 -15.23 -12.76
CA GLY A 81 -1.64 -13.96 -12.51
C GLY A 81 -0.87 -12.71 -12.93
N GLY A 82 0.42 -12.81 -13.25
CA GLY A 82 1.25 -11.69 -13.68
C GLY A 82 1.05 -11.31 -15.16
N PRO A 83 1.93 -10.45 -15.71
CA PRO A 83 1.75 -9.84 -17.04
C PRO A 83 1.71 -10.81 -18.22
N ARG A 84 2.25 -12.03 -18.06
CA ARG A 84 2.25 -13.08 -19.11
C ARG A 84 0.99 -13.96 -19.10
N SER A 85 0.16 -13.85 -18.06
CA SER A 85 -1.10 -14.58 -17.96
C SER A 85 -2.23 -13.79 -18.61
N ASN A 86 -3.20 -14.49 -19.20
CA ASN A 86 -4.44 -13.91 -19.72
C ASN A 86 -5.24 -13.17 -18.62
N LEU A 87 -5.02 -13.47 -17.34
CA LEU A 87 -5.68 -12.79 -16.23
C LEU A 87 -5.05 -11.44 -15.88
N HIS A 88 -3.72 -11.33 -15.97
CA HIS A 88 -2.91 -10.16 -15.56
C HIS A 88 -3.46 -9.41 -14.32
N VAL A 89 -3.89 -10.15 -13.30
CA VAL A 89 -4.58 -9.62 -12.12
C VAL A 89 -3.63 -9.32 -10.96
N ILE A 90 -2.40 -9.81 -10.99
CA ILE A 90 -1.40 -9.62 -9.94
C ILE A 90 -0.49 -8.46 -10.34
N HIS A 91 -0.47 -7.43 -9.50
CA HIS A 91 0.41 -6.27 -9.62
C HIS A 91 1.80 -6.58 -9.05
N SER A 92 1.83 -6.98 -7.78
CA SER A 92 3.05 -7.40 -7.09
C SER A 92 2.76 -8.34 -5.95
N ILE A 93 3.81 -9.03 -5.51
CA ILE A 93 3.78 -10.01 -4.44
C ILE A 93 4.82 -9.60 -3.40
N TRP A 94 4.38 -9.55 -2.15
CA TRP A 94 5.20 -9.21 -0.99
C TRP A 94 5.13 -10.34 0.03
N ALA A 95 6.20 -10.51 0.79
CA ALA A 95 6.22 -11.32 1.98
C ALA A 95 6.38 -10.44 3.21
N ASN A 96 5.60 -10.73 4.24
CA ASN A 96 5.78 -10.21 5.58
C ASN A 96 6.08 -11.39 6.52
N PHE A 97 7.11 -11.29 7.35
CA PHE A 97 7.57 -12.37 8.20
C PHE A 97 7.14 -12.13 9.65
N GLN A 98 6.34 -13.05 10.21
CA GLN A 98 5.64 -12.86 11.48
C GLN A 98 5.58 -14.17 12.29
N THR A 99 6.27 -14.20 13.44
CA THR A 99 6.36 -15.37 14.36
C THR A 99 5.80 -15.12 15.76
N SER A 100 5.29 -13.91 16.03
CA SER A 100 4.67 -13.54 17.30
C SER A 100 3.40 -14.35 17.55
N THR A 101 3.19 -14.75 18.80
CA THR A 101 1.96 -15.38 19.29
C THR A 101 0.88 -14.37 19.70
N SER A 102 1.14 -13.06 19.52
CA SER A 102 0.15 -12.02 19.78
C SER A 102 -0.75 -11.77 18.56
N ASN A 103 -1.80 -10.96 18.76
CA ASN A 103 -2.82 -10.66 17.75
C ASN A 103 -2.36 -9.66 16.66
N ILE A 104 -1.06 -9.42 16.52
CA ILE A 104 -0.53 -8.55 15.47
C ILE A 104 -0.55 -9.28 14.13
N ILE A 105 -1.06 -8.63 13.10
CA ILE A 105 -1.13 -9.22 11.75
C ILE A 105 0.25 -9.21 11.08
N PHE A 106 0.93 -8.06 11.10
CA PHE A 106 2.20 -7.87 10.40
C PHE A 106 3.39 -7.92 11.35
N GLY A 107 4.46 -8.60 10.94
CA GLY A 107 5.77 -8.50 11.56
C GLY A 107 6.57 -7.32 11.01
N HIS A 108 7.78 -7.13 11.53
CA HIS A 108 8.61 -5.99 11.16
C HIS A 108 9.39 -6.18 9.86
N LYS A 109 9.53 -7.42 9.37
CA LYS A 109 10.37 -7.73 8.21
C LYS A 109 9.50 -7.93 6.97
N TRP A 110 9.71 -7.06 5.99
CA TRP A 110 9.03 -7.09 4.69
C TRP A 110 10.04 -7.39 3.57
N ARG A 111 9.57 -8.10 2.54
CA ARG A 111 10.31 -8.36 1.30
C ARG A 111 9.39 -8.21 0.10
N HIS A 112 9.84 -7.44 -0.88
CA HIS A 112 9.27 -7.50 -2.21
C HIS A 112 9.80 -8.76 -2.89
N ILE A 113 8.91 -9.64 -3.36
CA ILE A 113 9.28 -10.94 -3.93
C ILE A 113 8.82 -11.14 -5.38
N GLY A 114 8.12 -10.17 -5.97
CA GLY A 114 7.85 -10.17 -7.40
C GLY A 114 6.93 -9.04 -7.86
N GLY A 115 7.13 -8.60 -9.10
CA GLY A 115 6.29 -7.60 -9.77
C GLY A 115 6.70 -6.15 -9.55
N GLU A 116 5.71 -5.26 -9.59
CA GLU A 116 5.93 -3.81 -9.47
C GLU A 116 6.22 -3.39 -8.01
N ALA A 117 7.31 -2.66 -7.82
CA ALA A 117 7.76 -2.22 -6.50
C ALA A 117 6.83 -1.18 -5.87
N ASP A 118 6.24 -0.29 -6.67
CA ASP A 118 5.46 0.84 -6.19
C ASP A 118 3.99 0.66 -6.57
N LEU A 119 3.11 0.62 -5.57
CA LEU A 119 1.68 0.69 -5.81
C LEU A 119 1.25 2.16 -5.80
N TRP A 120 0.71 2.61 -6.93
CA TRP A 120 0.21 3.97 -7.10
C TRP A 120 -1.31 3.99 -7.01
N GLU A 121 -1.86 5.07 -6.48
CA GLU A 121 -3.27 5.40 -6.53
C GLU A 121 -3.47 6.89 -6.71
N ARG A 122 -4.64 7.30 -7.22
CA ARG A 122 -4.94 8.73 -7.40
C ARG A 122 -6.01 9.20 -6.42
N PHE A 123 -5.61 10.06 -5.48
CA PHE A 123 -6.47 10.63 -4.45
C PHE A 123 -6.42 12.15 -4.48
N GLY A 124 -7.56 12.83 -4.34
CA GLY A 124 -7.61 14.30 -4.29
C GLY A 124 -7.01 15.00 -5.52
N GLY A 125 -6.86 14.30 -6.65
CA GLY A 125 -6.20 14.80 -7.85
C GLY A 125 -4.68 14.64 -7.89
N VAL A 126 -4.07 13.96 -6.91
CA VAL A 126 -2.63 13.68 -6.85
C VAL A 126 -2.34 12.19 -6.88
N ASP A 127 -1.17 11.81 -7.41
CA ASP A 127 -0.73 10.42 -7.43
C ASP A 127 0.04 10.12 -6.14
N ILE A 128 -0.40 9.09 -5.43
CA ILE A 128 0.12 8.66 -4.13
C ILE A 128 0.73 7.27 -4.29
N CYS A 129 1.97 7.12 -3.85
CA CYS A 129 2.62 5.84 -3.69
C CYS A 129 2.26 5.27 -2.31
N LEU A 130 1.86 4.00 -2.26
CA LEU A 130 1.52 3.28 -1.04
C LEU A 130 2.36 2.01 -0.94
N ASP A 131 3.24 1.96 0.04
CA ASP A 131 3.89 0.72 0.45
C ASP A 131 2.87 -0.24 1.10
N PRO A 132 3.07 -1.57 1.08
CA PRO A 132 2.09 -2.54 1.60
C PRO A 132 1.79 -2.41 3.11
N TYR A 133 2.74 -1.85 3.87
CA TYR A 133 2.60 -1.56 5.30
C TYR A 133 2.07 -0.15 5.58
N SER A 134 1.80 0.65 4.54
CA SER A 134 1.15 1.95 4.70
C SER A 134 -0.33 1.76 5.01
N PHE A 135 -0.86 2.60 5.89
CA PHE A 135 -2.30 2.65 6.10
C PHE A 135 -2.97 3.28 4.87
N GLY A 136 -3.88 2.53 4.24
CA GLY A 136 -4.69 2.97 3.12
C GLY A 136 -6.17 2.99 3.47
N GLN A 137 -6.91 3.94 2.90
CA GLN A 137 -8.36 4.04 3.10
C GLN A 137 -9.08 2.98 2.26
N ALA A 138 -9.78 2.06 2.93
CA ALA A 138 -10.43 0.93 2.26
C ALA A 138 -11.51 1.35 1.24
N ASN A 139 -12.24 2.44 1.52
CA ASN A 139 -13.23 3.00 0.61
C ASN A 139 -12.66 4.23 -0.12
N THR A 140 -11.95 3.97 -1.21
CA THR A 140 -11.21 4.97 -1.99
C THR A 140 -12.13 6.05 -2.59
N LEU A 141 -13.33 5.68 -3.06
CA LEU A 141 -14.30 6.63 -3.64
C LEU A 141 -14.83 7.62 -2.60
N SER A 142 -15.18 7.12 -1.41
CA SER A 142 -15.67 7.98 -0.32
C SER A 142 -14.55 8.85 0.22
N PHE A 143 -13.35 8.31 0.38
CA PHE A 143 -12.18 9.07 0.81
C PHE A 143 -11.83 10.17 -0.20
N ASN A 144 -11.87 9.88 -1.50
CA ASN A 144 -11.65 10.90 -2.52
C ASN A 144 -12.71 12.02 -2.48
N SER A 145 -13.97 11.66 -2.25
CA SER A 145 -15.07 12.63 -2.05
C SER A 145 -14.85 13.49 -0.80
N LEU A 146 -14.38 12.89 0.30
CA LEU A 146 -14.00 13.59 1.52
C LEU A 146 -12.87 14.58 1.25
N LEU A 147 -11.81 14.19 0.54
CA LEU A 147 -10.69 15.08 0.19
C LEU A 147 -11.18 16.30 -0.61
N HIS A 148 -12.02 16.09 -1.63
CA HIS A 148 -12.59 17.19 -2.40
C HIS A 148 -13.43 18.14 -1.55
N LYS A 149 -14.17 17.62 -0.56
CA LYS A 149 -14.94 18.43 0.38
C LYS A 149 -14.00 19.20 1.32
N LEU A 150 -13.02 18.53 1.92
CA LEU A 150 -12.04 19.10 2.84
C LEU A 150 -11.30 20.28 2.20
N ILE A 151 -10.79 20.11 0.98
CA ILE A 151 -10.07 21.16 0.24
C ILE A 151 -10.93 22.42 0.04
N LYS A 152 -12.26 22.31 -0.05
CA LYS A 152 -13.15 23.48 -0.16
C LYS A 152 -13.14 24.34 1.11
N TYR A 153 -13.02 23.73 2.28
CA TYR A 153 -13.01 24.41 3.57
C TYR A 153 -11.65 25.05 3.92
N VAL A 154 -10.57 24.71 3.20
CA VAL A 154 -9.26 25.32 3.41
C VAL A 154 -9.23 26.74 2.83
N PRO A 155 -9.02 27.79 3.64
CA PRO A 155 -8.92 29.17 3.14
C PRO A 155 -7.68 29.39 2.26
N ARG A 156 -7.77 30.32 1.32
CA ARG A 156 -6.64 30.70 0.48
C ARG A 156 -5.56 31.40 1.30
N GLY A 157 -4.30 31.11 1.02
CA GLY A 157 -3.16 31.60 1.77
C GLY A 157 -2.88 30.83 3.06
N SER A 158 -3.57 29.73 3.36
CA SER A 158 -3.36 29.02 4.63
C SER A 158 -1.96 28.40 4.74
N THR A 159 -1.50 28.27 5.98
CA THR A 159 -0.43 27.34 6.36
C THR A 159 -1.12 26.18 7.07
N VAL A 160 -0.93 24.96 6.55
CA VAL A 160 -1.62 23.76 7.02
C VAL A 160 -0.65 22.82 7.68
N VAL A 161 -1.07 22.19 8.77
CA VAL A 161 -0.36 21.08 9.40
C VAL A 161 -1.24 19.85 9.28
N ASP A 162 -0.73 18.82 8.63
CA ASP A 162 -1.34 17.50 8.50
C ASP A 162 -0.74 16.59 9.57
N LEU A 163 -1.48 16.37 10.65
CA LEU A 163 -1.06 15.54 11.78
C LEU A 163 -1.45 14.08 11.51
N TYR A 164 -0.59 13.14 11.88
CA TYR A 164 -0.76 11.71 11.57
C TYR A 164 -0.87 11.47 10.06
N SER A 165 0.00 12.17 9.32
CA SER A 165 -0.11 12.32 7.87
C SER A 165 0.06 11.00 7.09
N GLY A 166 0.62 9.95 7.68
CA GLY A 166 0.90 8.69 7.02
C GLY A 166 1.76 8.90 5.77
N ALA A 167 1.30 8.40 4.62
CA ALA A 167 1.91 8.63 3.31
C ALA A 167 1.71 10.08 2.78
N GLY A 168 1.04 10.95 3.53
CA GLY A 168 0.80 12.36 3.22
C GLY A 168 -0.38 12.64 2.31
N VAL A 169 -1.33 11.72 2.17
CA VAL A 169 -2.39 11.83 1.16
C VAL A 169 -3.21 13.13 1.30
N ILE A 170 -3.58 13.49 2.53
CA ILE A 170 -4.37 14.69 2.81
C ILE A 170 -3.53 15.94 2.54
N GLY A 171 -2.35 16.05 3.18
CA GLY A 171 -1.45 17.18 3.03
C GLY A 171 -1.03 17.44 1.58
N LEU A 172 -0.66 16.40 0.83
CA LEU A 172 -0.27 16.51 -0.57
C LEU A 172 -1.44 16.94 -1.47
N ALA A 173 -2.65 16.42 -1.23
CA ALA A 173 -3.85 16.86 -1.95
C ALA A 173 -4.19 18.34 -1.67
N ILE A 174 -4.06 18.77 -0.42
CA ILE A 174 -4.23 20.18 -0.04
C ILE A 174 -3.17 21.06 -0.71
N ALA A 175 -1.90 20.65 -0.70
CA ALA A 175 -0.83 21.39 -1.37
C ALA A 175 -1.12 21.55 -2.86
N ALA A 176 -1.52 20.46 -3.53
CA ALA A 176 -1.83 20.44 -4.96
C ALA A 176 -3.04 21.30 -5.35
N SER A 177 -3.94 21.61 -4.41
CA SER A 177 -5.04 22.54 -4.63
C SER A 177 -4.59 24.00 -4.87
N ARG A 178 -3.30 24.32 -4.64
CA ARG A 178 -2.70 25.66 -4.77
C ARG A 178 -3.38 26.75 -3.92
N LYS A 179 -4.08 26.34 -2.87
CA LYS A 179 -4.70 27.26 -1.90
C LYS A 179 -3.75 27.66 -0.79
N CYS A 180 -2.75 26.85 -0.46
CA CYS A 180 -1.91 27.04 0.72
C CYS A 180 -0.55 27.63 0.36
N ARG A 181 0.05 28.38 1.29
CA ARG A 181 1.46 28.81 1.22
C ARG A 181 2.40 27.68 1.65
N SER A 182 1.97 26.89 2.62
CA SER A 182 2.76 25.76 3.11
C SER A 182 1.89 24.65 3.67
N VAL A 183 2.39 23.42 3.55
CA VAL A 183 1.86 22.22 4.19
C VAL A 183 2.99 21.53 4.94
N ARG A 184 2.76 21.24 6.23
CA ARG A 184 3.66 20.46 7.08
C ARG A 184 3.00 19.14 7.42
N CYS A 185 3.58 18.04 6.98
CA CYS A 185 3.14 16.69 7.29
C CYS A 185 3.93 16.18 8.50
N VAL A 186 3.24 15.73 9.54
CA VAL A 186 3.82 15.18 10.77
C VAL A 186 3.42 13.71 10.87
N GLU A 187 4.40 12.83 11.05
CA GLU A 187 4.17 11.39 11.10
C GLU A 187 5.19 10.69 12.00
N ILE A 188 4.72 9.84 12.92
CA ILE A 188 5.60 9.10 13.84
C ILE A 188 6.23 7.85 13.19
N ASN A 189 5.52 7.22 12.25
CA ASN A 189 5.97 6.05 11.52
C ASN A 189 6.98 6.43 10.42
N LYS A 190 8.26 6.20 10.72
CA LYS A 190 9.39 6.42 9.79
C LYS A 190 9.23 5.70 8.46
N MET A 191 8.54 4.57 8.43
CA MET A 191 8.36 3.77 7.21
C MET A 191 7.52 4.50 6.15
N SER A 192 6.65 5.43 6.57
CA SER A 192 5.81 6.21 5.64
C SER A 192 6.60 7.25 4.83
N LYS A 193 7.83 7.59 5.27
CA LYS A 193 8.64 8.64 4.65
C LYS A 193 8.92 8.36 3.17
N LEU A 194 9.22 7.12 2.81
CA LEU A 194 9.52 6.77 1.42
C LEU A 194 8.30 6.93 0.51
N SER A 195 7.13 6.42 0.94
CA SER A 195 5.85 6.64 0.27
C SER A 195 5.54 8.13 0.11
N PHE A 196 5.77 8.93 1.15
CA PHE A 196 5.61 10.38 1.10
C PHE A 196 6.53 11.04 0.06
N GLU A 197 7.82 10.76 0.10
CA GLU A 197 8.82 11.36 -0.80
C GLU A 197 8.54 11.00 -2.27
N LYS A 198 8.21 9.74 -2.55
CA LYS A 198 7.78 9.29 -3.88
C LYS A 198 6.55 10.06 -4.34
N SER A 199 5.52 10.16 -3.51
CA SER A 199 4.29 10.90 -3.83
C SER A 199 4.56 12.38 -4.08
N ALA A 200 5.33 13.03 -3.20
CA ALA A 200 5.69 14.43 -3.32
C ALA A 200 6.49 14.72 -4.59
N SER A 201 7.38 13.80 -5.01
CA SER A 201 8.19 13.96 -6.23
C SER A 201 7.39 13.99 -7.53
N ARG A 202 6.13 13.50 -7.53
CA ARG A 202 5.21 13.59 -8.68
C ARG A 202 4.39 14.87 -8.71
N LEU A 203 4.50 15.73 -7.69
CA LEU A 203 3.81 17.02 -7.70
C LEU A 203 4.47 18.00 -8.67
N PRO A 204 3.69 18.91 -9.29
CA PRO A 204 4.26 19.95 -10.14
C PRO A 204 5.29 20.82 -9.40
N PRO A 205 6.45 21.14 -10.00
CA PRO A 205 7.52 21.88 -9.33
C PRO A 205 7.12 23.32 -8.93
N ASN A 206 6.21 23.94 -9.70
CA ASN A 206 5.75 25.32 -9.48
C ASN A 206 4.40 25.36 -8.75
N LEU A 207 4.29 24.64 -7.62
CA LEU A 207 3.05 24.57 -6.85
C LEU A 207 2.70 25.87 -6.12
N GLY A 208 3.70 26.72 -5.86
CA GLY A 208 3.55 27.92 -5.01
C GLY A 208 3.27 27.60 -3.54
N CYS A 209 3.54 26.36 -3.12
CA CYS A 209 3.33 25.85 -1.76
C CYS A 209 4.57 25.08 -1.30
N THR A 210 5.12 25.43 -0.15
CA THR A 210 6.22 24.68 0.47
C THR A 210 5.66 23.43 1.17
N ILE A 211 6.22 22.27 0.88
CA ILE A 211 5.81 21.00 1.50
C ILE A 211 6.98 20.48 2.33
N THR A 212 6.72 20.13 3.59
CA THR A 212 7.74 19.53 4.48
C THR A 212 7.16 18.32 5.20
N TRP A 213 8.03 17.36 5.55
CA TRP A 213 7.67 16.17 6.31
C TRP A 213 8.56 16.05 7.55
N HIS A 214 7.96 15.71 8.68
CA HIS A 214 8.62 15.67 9.98
C HIS A 214 8.31 14.35 10.67
N ASN A 215 9.36 13.63 11.09
CA ASN A 215 9.21 12.44 11.91
C ASN A 215 9.16 12.79 13.38
N THR A 216 7.97 13.07 13.90
CA THR A 216 7.80 13.41 15.31
C THR A 216 6.39 13.09 15.77
N ASP A 217 6.20 13.06 17.09
CA ASP A 217 4.87 12.99 17.67
C ASP A 217 4.08 14.26 17.35
N ALA A 218 2.76 14.15 17.21
CA ALA A 218 1.88 15.28 16.97
C ALA A 218 1.81 16.26 18.16
N SER A 219 2.19 15.82 19.36
CA SER A 219 2.27 16.66 20.57
C SER A 219 3.59 17.43 20.70
N ALA A 220 4.54 17.25 19.78
CA ALA A 220 5.85 17.92 19.80
C ALA A 220 5.80 19.29 19.11
#